data_AF-A0A3A4JUV2-F1
#
_entry.id   AF-A0A3A4JUV2-F1
#
_cell.length_a   1.000
_cell.length_b   1.000
_cell.length_c   1.000
_cell.angle_alpha   90.00
_cell.angle_beta   90.00
_cell.angle_gamma   90.00
#
_symmetry.space_group_name_H-M   'P 1'
#
loop_
_entity.id
_entity.type
_entity.pdbx_description
1 polymer ?
#
loop_
_entity_poly.entity_id
_entity_poly.type
_entity_poly.pdbx_seq_one_letter_code
_entity_poly.pdbx_strand_id
1 'polypeptide(L)'
;MRGFAALAAVAAAMFLAGCDAPSGADADRSAFAGSLLSEPPERYDLPVGIVLDDKVEVLGIDYSPRPLAHGKPYTMTFYFKVLDRMPADHQFFVHVEPASGPRARHVIDRPVLDGKYPTAAWRKGEIIKDEHRGVFPAAFPAAKAVLWGGFFKGDTRLPVAAKDRSKADADGRARLGVAPLDEPSDARREIVVPKAQGKIAVDGEFDEADWERAGKTGPFVAVSGEKAEGAATAARLLWDEQFLYIAFECEDEDVWTSFSKRDDPLYREETTEVMIDADGSASTYYEIQVNAAGAVYDAYFPERRKNMDLAFDAKLVSAAAVEGTLNQREDQDKRWAVEMAVPFASIADAPHRPPLPGDRWRLNLYRLDRPAKRGAQASMWSPTLVGDFHMLDRFGTIVFGETSAAATKADAPPAETAPADPDGKKPQLIKMRIPEAKKK
;
A
#
# COMPACT_ATOMS: atom_id res chain seq x y z
N MET A 1 -11.87 -7.54 -30.03
CA MET A 1 -12.18 -6.38 -29.15
C MET A 1 -11.18 -6.39 -28.00
N ARG A 2 -10.20 -5.49 -28.02
CA ARG A 2 -9.16 -5.39 -26.98
C ARG A 2 -9.61 -4.33 -25.97
N GLY A 3 -9.87 -4.74 -24.73
CA GLY A 3 -10.23 -3.86 -23.63
C GLY A 3 -8.97 -3.19 -23.07
N PHE A 4 -8.93 -1.87 -23.11
CA PHE A 4 -7.97 -1.05 -22.39
C PHE A 4 -8.37 -1.00 -20.91
N ALA A 5 -7.49 -1.44 -20.02
CA ALA A 5 -7.59 -1.15 -18.59
C ALA A 5 -7.04 0.26 -18.37
N ALA A 6 -7.93 1.21 -18.08
CA ALA A 6 -7.55 2.56 -17.67
C ALA A 6 -7.14 2.53 -16.20
N LEU A 7 -5.86 2.81 -15.93
CA LEU A 7 -5.38 3.07 -14.58
C LEU A 7 -5.62 4.56 -14.32
N ALA A 8 -6.61 4.89 -13.49
CA ALA A 8 -6.86 6.26 -13.07
C ALA A 8 -5.73 6.73 -12.13
N ALA A 9 -5.04 7.80 -12.53
CA ALA A 9 -4.09 8.50 -11.66
C ALA A 9 -4.88 9.31 -10.63
N VAL A 10 -4.62 9.08 -9.35
CA VAL A 10 -5.16 9.90 -8.25
C VAL A 10 -4.32 11.17 -8.19
N ALA A 11 -4.88 12.29 -8.61
CA ALA A 11 -4.29 13.61 -8.42
C ALA A 11 -4.55 14.07 -6.98
N ALA A 12 -3.50 14.16 -6.17
CA ALA A 12 -3.57 14.83 -4.88
C ALA A 12 -3.63 16.35 -5.11
N ALA A 13 -4.85 16.91 -5.06
CA ALA A 13 -5.04 18.35 -5.06
C ALA A 13 -4.72 18.92 -3.67
N MET A 14 -3.49 19.41 -3.48
CA MET A 14 -3.20 20.36 -2.41
C MET A 14 -3.80 21.71 -2.80
N PHE A 15 -4.84 22.15 -2.08
CA PHE A 15 -5.27 23.53 -2.08
C PHE A 15 -4.18 24.38 -1.42
N LEU A 16 -3.34 25.02 -2.23
CA LEU A 16 -2.57 26.17 -1.78
C LEU A 16 -3.48 27.39 -1.87
N ALA A 17 -3.66 28.04 -0.72
CA ALA A 17 -4.25 29.36 -0.62
C ALA A 17 -3.56 30.31 -1.60
N GLY A 18 -4.35 31.07 -2.36
CA GLY A 18 -3.86 32.03 -3.34
C GLY A 18 -2.97 33.08 -2.68
N CYS A 19 -1.68 32.97 -2.94
CA CYS A 19 -0.79 34.12 -3.07
C CYS A 19 -0.49 34.23 -4.57
N ASP A 20 -0.87 35.36 -5.17
CA ASP A 20 -0.49 35.68 -6.54
C ASP A 20 1.01 35.46 -6.73
N ALA A 21 1.37 34.52 -7.61
CA ALA A 21 2.76 34.28 -7.97
C ALA A 21 3.30 35.53 -8.69
N PRO A 22 4.43 36.11 -8.25
CA PRO A 22 4.98 37.27 -8.90
C PRO A 22 5.34 36.93 -10.34
N SER A 23 4.95 37.81 -11.28
CA SER A 23 5.38 37.73 -12.67
C SER A 23 6.91 37.58 -12.74
N GLY A 24 7.40 36.64 -13.57
CA GLY A 24 8.76 36.08 -13.57
C GLY A 24 9.98 37.01 -13.78
N ALA A 25 9.86 38.32 -13.52
CA ALA A 25 10.98 39.26 -13.50
C ALA A 25 11.63 39.41 -12.10
N ASP A 26 10.88 39.17 -11.01
CA ASP A 26 11.31 39.49 -9.62
C ASP A 26 11.36 38.28 -8.68
N ALA A 27 11.71 37.09 -9.19
CA ALA A 27 12.08 36.00 -8.27
C ALA A 27 13.34 36.43 -7.50
N ASP A 28 13.29 36.45 -6.17
CA ASP A 28 14.45 36.78 -5.33
C ASP A 28 15.54 35.73 -5.53
N ARG A 29 16.46 36.03 -6.45
CA ARG A 29 17.55 35.12 -6.84
C ARG A 29 18.47 34.78 -5.68
N SER A 30 18.48 35.57 -4.59
CA SER A 30 19.27 35.25 -3.41
C SER A 30 18.77 33.97 -2.73
N ALA A 31 17.47 33.68 -2.80
CA ALA A 31 16.84 32.50 -2.18
C ALA A 31 17.28 31.16 -2.81
N PHE A 32 17.86 31.19 -4.01
CA PHE A 32 18.31 30.01 -4.75
C PHE A 32 19.66 30.22 -5.46
N ALA A 33 20.42 31.26 -5.11
CA ALA A 33 21.69 31.57 -5.77
C ALA A 33 22.68 30.39 -5.72
N GLY A 34 22.72 29.65 -4.60
CA GLY A 34 23.55 28.45 -4.43
C GLY A 34 23.18 27.27 -5.33
N SER A 35 22.03 27.33 -6.00
CA SER A 35 21.56 26.34 -6.97
C SER A 35 21.82 26.74 -8.42
N LEU A 36 22.34 27.95 -8.68
CA LEU A 36 22.76 28.38 -10.00
C LEU A 36 24.27 28.17 -10.15
N LEU A 37 24.65 27.22 -11.00
CA LEU A 37 26.06 26.90 -11.23
C LEU A 37 26.61 27.76 -12.37
N SER A 38 27.87 28.19 -12.24
CA SER A 38 28.60 28.87 -13.32
C SER A 38 28.97 27.92 -14.46
N GLU A 39 29.17 26.65 -14.15
CA GLU A 39 29.52 25.59 -15.09
C GLU A 39 28.92 24.24 -14.66
N PRO A 40 28.70 23.29 -15.59
CA PRO A 40 28.18 21.98 -15.24
C PRO A 40 29.23 21.18 -14.46
N PRO A 41 28.82 20.25 -13.57
CA PRO A 41 29.73 19.27 -13.01
C PRO A 41 30.46 18.48 -14.12
N GLU A 42 31.75 18.19 -13.90
CA GLU A 42 32.56 17.42 -14.87
C GLU A 42 32.08 15.98 -15.05
N ARG A 43 31.43 15.42 -14.02
CA ARG A 43 30.94 14.04 -13.98
C ARG A 43 29.65 13.98 -13.19
N TYR A 44 28.85 12.95 -13.51
CA TYR A 44 27.62 12.62 -12.81
C TYR A 44 27.66 11.15 -12.43
N ASP A 45 26.99 10.78 -11.34
CA ASP A 45 26.77 9.37 -11.02
C ASP A 45 25.92 8.68 -12.10
N LEU A 46 24.91 9.38 -12.62
CA LEU A 46 24.11 8.98 -13.78
C LEU A 46 24.16 10.09 -14.83
N PRO A 47 25.01 9.99 -15.87
CA PRO A 47 24.94 10.92 -17.00
C PRO A 47 23.66 10.69 -17.82
N VAL A 48 22.91 11.75 -18.10
CA VAL A 48 21.61 11.69 -18.78
C VAL A 48 21.73 12.23 -20.22
N GLY A 49 22.06 13.51 -20.36
CA GLY A 49 22.20 14.21 -21.64
C GLY A 49 20.98 14.06 -22.54
N ILE A 50 19.78 14.36 -22.02
CA ILE A 50 18.52 14.30 -22.78
C ILE A 50 17.91 15.69 -22.85
N VAL A 51 17.55 16.10 -24.06
CA VAL A 51 16.86 17.37 -24.31
C VAL A 51 15.34 17.19 -24.34
N LEU A 52 14.63 18.09 -23.69
CA LEU A 52 13.18 18.17 -23.64
C LEU A 52 12.73 19.46 -24.35
N ASP A 53 11.94 19.30 -25.40
CA ASP A 53 11.34 20.35 -26.25
C ASP A 53 12.31 21.40 -26.80
N ASP A 54 13.59 21.04 -26.95
CA ASP A 54 14.70 21.96 -27.26
C ASP A 54 14.82 23.14 -26.27
N LYS A 55 14.17 23.06 -25.09
CA LYS A 55 14.15 24.12 -24.06
C LYS A 55 15.08 23.84 -22.90
N VAL A 56 15.17 22.59 -22.47
CA VAL A 56 15.96 22.20 -21.30
C VAL A 56 16.65 20.86 -21.55
N GLU A 57 17.90 20.76 -21.14
CA GLU A 57 18.65 19.52 -21.11
C GLU A 57 18.74 19.03 -19.66
N VAL A 58 18.36 17.78 -19.42
CA VAL A 58 18.70 17.08 -18.19
C VAL A 58 20.13 16.55 -18.36
N LEU A 59 21.08 17.16 -17.67
CA LEU A 59 22.51 16.88 -17.83
C LEU A 59 22.87 15.55 -17.18
N GLY A 60 22.49 15.38 -15.91
CA GLY A 60 22.84 14.21 -15.12
C GLY A 60 22.23 14.25 -13.73
N ILE A 61 22.49 13.18 -12.97
CA ILE A 61 21.99 12.98 -11.61
C ILE A 61 23.14 12.50 -10.73
N ASP A 62 23.31 13.11 -9.57
CA ASP A 62 24.10 12.56 -8.46
C ASP A 62 23.17 12.03 -7.37
N TYR A 63 23.58 11.00 -6.65
CA TYR A 63 22.75 10.45 -5.60
C TYR A 63 23.54 9.88 -4.42
N SER A 64 22.91 9.85 -3.26
CA SER A 64 23.44 9.30 -2.02
C SER A 64 22.32 8.66 -1.20
N PRO A 65 22.54 7.49 -0.56
CA PRO A 65 23.76 6.69 -0.61
C PRO A 65 24.00 6.03 -1.97
N ARG A 66 25.20 5.48 -2.16
CA ARG A 66 25.58 4.66 -3.34
C ARG A 66 26.04 3.28 -2.88
N PRO A 67 25.31 2.19 -3.19
CA PRO A 67 23.99 2.17 -3.84
C PRO A 67 22.91 2.87 -2.99
N LEU A 68 21.76 3.17 -3.61
CA LEU A 68 20.55 3.57 -2.86
C LEU A 68 20.15 2.42 -1.91
N ALA A 69 19.39 2.73 -0.87
CA ALA A 69 19.05 1.73 0.14
C ALA A 69 17.55 1.71 0.48
N HIS A 70 16.95 0.51 0.46
CA HIS A 70 15.55 0.29 0.79
C HIS A 70 15.21 0.81 2.19
N GLY A 71 14.18 1.64 2.31
CA GLY A 71 13.69 2.17 3.59
C GLY A 71 14.64 3.17 4.25
N LYS A 72 15.67 3.64 3.54
CA LYS A 72 16.64 4.62 4.06
C LYS A 72 16.47 5.98 3.40
N PRO A 73 16.86 7.06 4.10
CA PRO A 73 16.93 8.38 3.50
C PRO A 73 17.84 8.39 2.26
N TYR A 74 17.45 9.14 1.24
CA TYR A 74 18.28 9.43 0.08
C TYR A 74 18.27 10.93 -0.26
N THR A 75 19.31 11.34 -0.97
CA THR A 75 19.38 12.61 -1.70
C THR A 75 19.65 12.32 -3.17
N MET A 76 18.86 12.91 -4.07
CA MET A 76 19.05 12.88 -5.52
C MET A 76 19.19 14.31 -6.01
N THR A 77 20.31 14.63 -6.65
CA THR A 77 20.61 15.95 -7.18
C THR A 77 20.50 15.93 -8.69
N PHE A 78 19.59 16.73 -9.23
CA PHE A 78 19.38 16.87 -10.67
C PHE A 78 20.07 18.12 -11.18
N TYR A 79 20.67 18.01 -12.37
CA TYR A 79 21.30 19.12 -13.05
C TYR A 79 20.62 19.41 -14.38
N PHE A 80 20.17 20.64 -14.57
CA PHE A 80 19.50 21.09 -15.78
C PHE A 80 20.32 22.18 -16.46
N LYS A 81 20.31 22.19 -17.79
CA LYS A 81 20.81 23.31 -18.59
C LYS A 81 19.69 23.90 -19.40
N VAL A 82 19.47 25.20 -19.25
CA VAL A 82 18.42 25.93 -19.97
C VAL A 82 18.93 26.28 -21.36
N LEU A 83 18.32 25.70 -22.39
CA LEU A 83 18.68 25.92 -23.79
C LEU A 83 17.88 27.06 -24.42
N ASP A 84 16.62 27.22 -24.00
CA ASP A 84 15.72 28.28 -24.44
C ASP A 84 14.60 28.51 -23.41
N ARG A 85 13.80 29.56 -23.60
CA ARG A 85 12.72 29.94 -22.67
C ARG A 85 11.69 28.83 -22.52
N MET A 86 11.39 28.45 -21.27
CA MET A 86 10.32 27.51 -20.95
C MET A 86 8.94 28.13 -21.24
N PRO A 87 7.98 27.37 -21.78
CA PRO A 87 6.70 27.93 -22.24
C PRO A 87 5.73 28.30 -21.10
N ALA A 88 5.92 27.73 -19.92
CA ALA A 88 5.15 27.99 -18.71
C ALA A 88 5.89 27.43 -17.48
N ASP A 89 5.32 27.61 -16.29
CA ASP A 89 5.77 26.91 -15.10
C ASP A 89 5.36 25.43 -15.18
N HIS A 90 6.38 24.59 -15.29
CA HIS A 90 6.31 23.14 -15.24
C HIS A 90 6.88 22.63 -13.92
N GLN A 91 6.34 21.50 -13.47
CA GLN A 91 6.94 20.65 -12.45
C GLN A 91 7.87 19.62 -13.10
N PHE A 92 8.81 19.08 -12.31
CA PHE A 92 9.66 17.98 -12.73
C PHE A 92 9.16 16.69 -12.08
N PHE A 93 8.93 15.66 -12.89
CA PHE A 93 8.51 14.35 -12.43
C PHE A 93 9.64 13.33 -12.54
N VAL A 94 9.70 12.42 -11.57
CA VAL A 94 10.58 11.25 -11.58
C VAL A 94 9.76 10.03 -11.17
N HIS A 95 9.66 9.05 -12.08
CA HIS A 95 9.06 7.76 -11.82
C HIS A 95 10.17 6.71 -11.70
N VAL A 96 10.24 6.07 -10.54
CA VAL A 96 11.20 5.01 -10.25
C VAL A 96 10.50 3.66 -10.40
N GLU A 97 11.04 2.78 -11.24
CA GLU A 97 10.44 1.48 -11.57
C GLU A 97 11.46 0.35 -11.52
N PRO A 98 11.06 -0.89 -11.15
CA PRO A 98 11.90 -2.05 -11.40
C PRO A 98 11.97 -2.34 -12.91
N ALA A 99 13.02 -3.03 -13.35
CA ALA A 99 13.16 -3.41 -14.75
C ALA A 99 12.03 -4.32 -15.27
N SER A 100 11.31 -4.99 -14.36
CA SER A 100 10.14 -5.82 -14.66
C SER A 100 8.88 -5.03 -15.02
N GLY A 101 8.87 -3.70 -14.83
CA GLY A 101 7.80 -2.81 -15.26
C GLY A 101 7.18 -1.97 -14.13
N PRO A 102 6.11 -1.22 -14.43
CA PRO A 102 5.67 -0.10 -13.60
C PRO A 102 4.83 -0.48 -12.36
N ARG A 103 4.63 -1.77 -12.08
CA ARG A 103 3.70 -2.21 -11.02
C ARG A 103 4.09 -1.74 -9.62
N ALA A 104 5.38 -1.54 -9.38
CA ALA A 104 5.94 -1.05 -8.11
C ALA A 104 6.49 0.38 -8.24
N ARG A 105 5.87 1.19 -9.10
CA ARG A 105 6.35 2.53 -9.40
C ARG A 105 6.29 3.41 -8.14
N HIS A 106 7.40 4.06 -7.84
CA HIS A 106 7.45 5.17 -6.90
C HIS A 106 7.48 6.49 -7.69
N VAL A 107 6.56 7.40 -7.37
CA VAL A 107 6.34 8.66 -8.10
C VAL A 107 6.85 9.83 -7.26
N ILE A 108 7.64 10.69 -7.88
CA ILE A 108 8.22 11.89 -7.27
C ILE A 108 7.91 13.06 -8.20
N ASP A 109 6.83 13.77 -7.91
CA ASP A 109 6.37 14.91 -8.72
C ASP A 109 6.48 16.18 -7.89
N ARG A 110 7.35 17.10 -8.28
CA ARG A 110 7.53 18.35 -7.52
C ARG A 110 8.06 19.51 -8.36
N PRO A 111 7.81 20.76 -7.94
CA PRO A 111 8.47 21.91 -8.55
C PRO A 111 9.98 21.88 -8.31
N VAL A 112 10.76 22.30 -9.31
CA VAL A 112 12.21 22.45 -9.19
C VAL A 112 12.54 23.54 -8.17
N LEU A 113 13.54 23.32 -7.32
CA LEU A 113 13.94 24.22 -6.22
C LEU A 113 12.80 24.56 -5.25
N ASP A 114 11.89 23.60 -5.04
CA ASP A 114 10.66 23.77 -4.25
C ASP A 114 9.79 24.96 -4.72
N GLY A 115 9.89 25.31 -6.02
CA GLY A 115 9.10 26.37 -6.63
C GLY A 115 9.64 27.78 -6.39
N LYS A 116 10.76 27.93 -5.68
CA LYS A 116 11.41 29.23 -5.42
C LYS A 116 11.87 29.93 -6.70
N TYR A 117 12.17 29.14 -7.74
CA TYR A 117 12.49 29.66 -9.05
C TYR A 117 11.56 29.06 -10.13
N PRO A 118 10.44 29.74 -10.46
CA PRO A 118 9.49 29.27 -11.45
C PRO A 118 10.16 29.00 -12.81
N THR A 119 9.84 27.88 -13.44
CA THR A 119 10.56 27.44 -14.65
C THR A 119 10.34 28.36 -15.85
N ALA A 120 9.23 29.10 -15.92
CA ALA A 120 9.01 30.14 -16.93
C ALA A 120 9.98 31.34 -16.81
N ALA A 121 10.59 31.53 -15.64
CA ALA A 121 11.53 32.61 -15.34
C ALA A 121 13.01 32.20 -15.56
N TRP A 122 13.26 30.94 -15.94
CA TRP A 122 14.60 30.43 -16.26
C TRP A 122 15.20 31.15 -17.46
N ARG A 123 16.49 31.46 -17.38
CA ARG A 123 17.22 32.18 -18.44
C ARG A 123 18.09 31.21 -19.22
N LYS A 124 18.08 31.37 -20.54
CA LYS A 124 18.96 30.61 -21.44
C LYS A 124 20.42 30.68 -20.98
N GLY A 125 21.05 29.51 -20.94
CA GLY A 125 22.44 29.32 -20.50
C GLY A 125 22.59 29.02 -19.01
N GLU A 126 21.54 29.21 -18.18
CA GLU A 126 21.61 28.85 -16.77
C GLU A 126 21.77 27.34 -16.58
N ILE A 127 22.53 27.00 -15.54
CA ILE A 127 22.71 25.63 -15.08
C ILE A 127 22.16 25.56 -13.67
N ILE A 128 21.16 24.70 -13.49
CA ILE A 128 20.34 24.65 -12.28
C ILE A 128 20.60 23.32 -11.59
N LYS A 129 21.00 23.38 -10.32
CA LYS A 129 21.17 22.25 -9.41
C LYS A 129 19.98 22.17 -8.46
N ASP A 130 19.25 21.06 -8.51
CA ASP A 130 18.08 20.82 -7.66
C ASP A 130 18.27 19.57 -6.78
N GLU A 131 18.00 19.68 -5.48
CA GLU A 131 18.18 18.57 -4.53
C GLU A 131 16.84 18.03 -4.05
N HIS A 132 16.55 16.78 -4.40
CA HIS A 132 15.42 16.04 -3.88
C HIS A 132 15.88 15.16 -2.72
N ARG A 133 15.20 15.27 -1.58
CA ARG A 133 15.41 14.40 -0.42
C ARG A 133 14.14 13.62 -0.12
N GLY A 134 14.31 12.38 0.30
CA GLY A 134 13.21 11.49 0.65
C GLY A 134 13.69 10.25 1.38
N VAL A 135 12.78 9.31 1.60
CA VAL A 135 13.10 7.95 2.06
C VAL A 135 12.77 7.02 0.91
N PHE A 136 13.72 6.16 0.53
CA PHE A 136 13.49 5.23 -0.56
C PHE A 136 12.49 4.16 -0.08
N PRO A 137 11.49 3.75 -0.88
CA PRO A 137 10.51 2.78 -0.41
C PRO A 137 11.17 1.48 0.08
N ALA A 138 10.91 1.12 1.35
CA ALA A 138 11.42 -0.13 1.95
C ALA A 138 10.98 -1.37 1.17
N ALA A 139 9.86 -1.22 0.48
CA ALA A 139 9.12 -2.26 -0.19
C ALA A 139 9.29 -2.21 -1.72
N PHE A 140 10.31 -1.51 -2.22
CA PHE A 140 10.65 -1.60 -3.64
C PHE A 140 11.19 -3.01 -3.97
N PRO A 141 10.75 -3.68 -5.05
CA PRO A 141 10.98 -5.12 -5.22
C PRO A 141 12.24 -5.44 -6.04
N ALA A 142 13.24 -4.57 -6.09
CA ALA A 142 14.39 -4.76 -6.96
C ALA A 142 15.67 -4.08 -6.45
N ALA A 143 16.81 -4.74 -6.66
CA ALA A 143 18.14 -4.18 -6.42
C ALA A 143 18.58 -3.13 -7.47
N LYS A 144 17.68 -2.71 -8.37
CA LYS A 144 17.93 -1.66 -9.38
C LYS A 144 16.69 -0.82 -9.60
N ALA A 145 16.86 0.50 -9.55
CA ALA A 145 15.85 1.51 -9.81
C ALA A 145 16.04 2.10 -11.21
N VAL A 146 15.11 1.85 -12.13
CA VAL A 146 15.06 2.53 -13.43
C VAL A 146 14.36 3.87 -13.23
N LEU A 147 15.06 4.96 -13.55
CA LEU A 147 14.57 6.33 -13.40
C LEU A 147 14.03 6.84 -14.74
N TRP A 148 12.75 7.20 -14.75
CA TRP A 148 12.09 7.92 -15.84
C TRP A 148 11.74 9.32 -15.39
N GLY A 149 11.80 10.33 -16.25
CA GLY A 149 11.40 11.67 -15.86
C GLY A 149 11.15 12.63 -17.01
N GLY A 150 10.86 13.87 -16.64
CA GLY A 150 10.57 14.96 -17.58
C GLY A 150 9.88 16.14 -16.89
N PHE A 151 9.50 17.13 -17.69
CA PHE A 151 8.75 18.30 -17.21
C PHE A 151 7.29 18.20 -17.64
N PHE A 152 6.37 18.58 -16.76
CA PHE A 152 4.93 18.51 -17.02
C PHE A 152 4.17 19.71 -16.45
N LYS A 153 2.98 19.94 -17.02
CA LYS A 153 1.98 20.90 -16.54
C LYS A 153 0.59 20.34 -16.83
N GLY A 154 -0.19 20.09 -15.78
CA GLY A 154 -1.45 19.34 -15.91
C GLY A 154 -1.18 17.98 -16.56
N ASP A 155 -1.96 17.62 -17.58
CA ASP A 155 -1.80 16.35 -18.29
C ASP A 155 -0.78 16.39 -19.44
N THR A 156 -0.08 17.51 -19.63
CA THR A 156 0.86 17.71 -20.74
C THR A 156 2.31 17.60 -20.28
N ARG A 157 3.13 16.88 -21.04
CA ARG A 157 4.59 16.77 -20.84
C ARG A 157 5.34 17.53 -21.91
N LEU A 158 6.49 18.11 -21.56
CA LEU A 158 7.45 18.56 -22.57
C LEU A 158 7.96 17.33 -23.35
N PRO A 159 7.87 17.32 -24.69
CA PRO A 159 8.29 16.18 -25.49
C PRO A 159 9.80 15.96 -25.41
N VAL A 160 10.24 14.71 -25.44
CA VAL A 160 11.66 14.39 -25.66
C VAL A 160 12.06 14.83 -27.08
N ALA A 161 13.15 15.58 -27.20
CA ALA A 161 13.62 16.12 -28.47
C ALA A 161 13.87 15.01 -29.49
N ALA A 162 13.69 15.33 -30.79
CA ALA A 162 13.74 14.33 -31.86
C ALA A 162 15.04 13.51 -31.87
N LYS A 163 16.17 14.15 -31.55
CA LYS A 163 17.50 13.51 -31.47
C LYS A 163 17.62 12.48 -30.34
N ASP A 164 16.84 12.61 -29.27
CA ASP A 164 16.88 11.77 -28.08
C ASP A 164 15.67 10.82 -27.98
N ARG A 165 14.81 10.79 -29.00
CA ARG A 165 13.53 10.05 -28.97
C ARG A 165 13.69 8.55 -28.68
N SER A 166 14.82 7.94 -29.03
CA SER A 166 15.13 6.54 -28.71
C SER A 166 15.31 6.27 -27.21
N LYS A 167 15.49 7.33 -26.40
CA LYS A 167 15.58 7.27 -24.93
C LYS A 167 14.23 7.57 -24.26
N ALA A 168 13.14 7.69 -25.03
CA ALA A 168 11.80 7.89 -24.51
C ALA A 168 11.01 6.57 -24.51
N ASP A 169 10.10 6.41 -23.55
CA ASP A 169 9.10 5.34 -23.60
C ASP A 169 7.83 5.75 -24.38
N ALA A 170 6.85 4.84 -24.45
CA ALA A 170 5.59 5.07 -25.11
C ALA A 170 4.74 6.18 -24.46
N ASP A 171 4.99 6.48 -23.18
CA ASP A 171 4.32 7.53 -22.43
C ASP A 171 5.04 8.89 -22.55
N GLY A 172 6.09 8.97 -23.36
CA GLY A 172 6.87 10.20 -23.59
C GLY A 172 7.78 10.59 -22.41
N ARG A 173 8.13 9.65 -21.53
CA ARG A 173 9.08 9.89 -20.42
C ARG A 173 10.50 9.66 -20.89
N ALA A 174 11.43 10.53 -20.48
CA ALA A 174 12.84 10.35 -20.74
C ALA A 174 13.45 9.32 -19.78
N ARG A 175 14.26 8.39 -20.30
CA ARG A 175 15.02 7.43 -19.49
C ARG A 175 16.25 8.11 -18.90
N LEU A 176 16.17 8.49 -17.63
CA LEU A 176 17.23 9.24 -16.95
C LEU A 176 18.41 8.35 -16.55
N GLY A 177 18.16 7.10 -16.15
CA GLY A 177 19.25 6.20 -15.77
C GLY A 177 18.79 4.98 -15.01
N VAL A 178 19.76 4.22 -14.49
CA VAL A 178 19.50 3.09 -13.59
C VAL A 178 20.42 3.21 -12.39
N ALA A 179 19.85 3.43 -11.21
CA ALA A 179 20.59 3.43 -9.95
C ALA A 179 20.62 2.01 -9.35
N PRO A 180 21.78 1.49 -8.90
CA PRO A 180 21.83 0.30 -8.07
C PRO A 180 21.23 0.57 -6.70
N LEU A 181 20.59 -0.46 -6.14
CA LEU A 181 20.09 -0.53 -4.78
C LEU A 181 20.78 -1.66 -4.01
N ASP A 182 20.72 -1.60 -2.69
CA ASP A 182 20.90 -2.81 -1.88
C ASP A 182 19.85 -3.88 -2.25
N GLU A 183 20.12 -5.12 -1.86
CA GLU A 183 19.16 -6.19 -2.11
C GLU A 183 17.83 -5.87 -1.41
N PRO A 184 16.69 -6.02 -2.10
CA PRO A 184 15.39 -5.78 -1.49
C PRO A 184 15.24 -6.69 -0.29
N SER A 185 14.74 -6.14 0.81
CA SER A 185 14.47 -6.92 2.00
C SER A 185 13.47 -8.05 1.66
N ASP A 186 13.85 -9.30 1.95
CA ASP A 186 12.91 -10.43 1.98
C ASP A 186 12.23 -10.54 3.35
N ALA A 187 12.26 -9.48 4.17
CA ALA A 187 11.56 -9.44 5.45
C ALA A 187 10.05 -9.38 5.21
N ARG A 188 9.49 -10.55 4.91
CA ARG A 188 8.06 -10.81 4.96
C ARG A 188 7.65 -10.73 6.43
N ARG A 189 6.48 -10.14 6.68
CA ARG A 189 6.00 -10.03 8.07
C ARG A 189 5.84 -11.43 8.65
N GLU A 190 6.28 -11.59 9.88
CA GLU A 190 6.12 -12.83 10.63
C GLU A 190 5.38 -12.53 11.93
N ILE A 191 4.41 -13.38 12.29
CA ILE A 191 3.74 -13.35 13.58
C ILE A 191 3.66 -14.76 14.16
N VAL A 192 3.85 -14.86 15.47
CA VAL A 192 3.55 -16.08 16.21
C VAL A 192 2.06 -16.06 16.55
N VAL A 193 1.36 -17.15 16.24
CA VAL A 193 -0.07 -17.34 16.49
C VAL A 193 -0.19 -18.31 17.67
N PRO A 194 -0.47 -17.84 18.90
CA PRO A 194 -0.49 -18.70 20.07
C PRO A 194 -1.74 -19.57 20.11
N LYS A 195 -1.60 -20.73 20.75
CA LYS A 195 -2.71 -21.63 21.00
C LYS A 195 -3.66 -21.03 22.04
N ALA A 196 -4.96 -21.05 21.74
CA ALA A 196 -6.01 -20.59 22.66
C ALA A 196 -6.08 -21.53 23.88
N GLN A 197 -6.30 -20.94 25.06
CA GLN A 197 -6.51 -21.64 26.32
C GLN A 197 -7.99 -21.86 26.60
N GLY A 198 -8.82 -20.86 26.27
CA GLY A 198 -10.27 -20.92 26.38
C GLY A 198 -10.95 -21.23 25.04
N LYS A 199 -12.25 -21.49 25.12
CA LYS A 199 -13.10 -21.52 23.93
C LYS A 199 -13.27 -20.10 23.39
N ILE A 200 -13.07 -19.92 22.09
CA ILE A 200 -13.38 -18.67 21.39
C ILE A 200 -14.83 -18.74 20.89
N ALA A 201 -15.64 -17.74 21.22
CA ALA A 201 -17.02 -17.64 20.78
C ALA A 201 -17.10 -16.67 19.60
N VAL A 202 -17.17 -17.21 18.38
CA VAL A 202 -17.25 -16.41 17.16
C VAL A 202 -18.56 -15.60 17.11
N ASP A 203 -18.52 -14.37 17.58
CA ASP A 203 -19.67 -13.48 17.70
C ASP A 203 -19.38 -12.02 17.30
N GLY A 204 -18.14 -11.72 16.91
CA GLY A 204 -17.72 -10.41 16.43
C GLY A 204 -17.28 -9.47 17.55
N GLU A 205 -17.26 -9.94 18.80
CA GLU A 205 -16.64 -9.27 19.94
C GLU A 205 -15.30 -9.93 20.27
N PHE A 206 -14.33 -9.14 20.73
CA PHE A 206 -12.99 -9.64 21.07
C PHE A 206 -12.78 -9.62 22.58
N ASP A 207 -13.79 -10.07 23.34
CA ASP A 207 -13.84 -9.92 24.79
C ASP A 207 -13.21 -11.10 25.56
N GLU A 208 -12.92 -12.21 24.89
CA GLU A 208 -12.21 -13.33 25.50
C GLU A 208 -10.77 -12.96 25.85
N ALA A 209 -10.33 -13.42 27.03
CA ALA A 209 -8.99 -13.16 27.55
C ALA A 209 -7.86 -13.69 26.65
N ASP A 210 -8.15 -14.64 25.76
CA ASP A 210 -7.22 -15.16 24.76
C ASP A 210 -6.87 -14.12 23.70
N TRP A 211 -7.79 -13.23 23.32
CA TRP A 211 -7.54 -12.17 22.32
C TRP A 211 -6.46 -11.18 22.76
N GLU A 212 -6.26 -11.00 24.06
CA GLU A 212 -5.17 -10.18 24.58
C GLU A 212 -3.78 -10.78 24.32
N ARG A 213 -3.70 -12.11 24.24
CA ARG A 213 -2.46 -12.87 23.99
C ARG A 213 -2.27 -13.21 22.52
N ALA A 214 -3.26 -12.97 21.68
CA ALA A 214 -3.24 -13.31 20.26
C ALA A 214 -2.03 -12.73 19.52
N GLY A 215 -1.64 -13.35 18.41
CA GLY A 215 -0.70 -12.76 17.48
C GLY A 215 -1.31 -11.50 16.87
N LYS A 216 -0.69 -10.34 17.08
CA LYS A 216 -1.21 -9.03 16.61
C LYS A 216 -0.44 -8.58 15.38
N THR A 217 -1.15 -8.22 14.30
CA THR A 217 -0.52 -7.76 13.05
C THR A 217 0.08 -6.35 13.14
N GLY A 218 -0.41 -5.56 14.11
CA GLY A 218 -0.35 -4.10 14.04
C GLY A 218 -1.21 -3.54 12.89
N PRO A 219 -1.18 -2.21 12.68
CA PRO A 219 -1.90 -1.58 11.58
C PRO A 219 -1.44 -2.12 10.22
N PHE A 220 -2.41 -2.32 9.34
CA PHE A 220 -2.19 -2.64 7.93
C PHE A 220 -1.54 -1.47 7.20
N VAL A 221 -0.80 -1.81 6.15
CA VAL A 221 -0.04 -0.88 5.31
C VAL A 221 -0.61 -0.84 3.90
N ALA A 222 -0.25 0.17 3.12
CA ALA A 222 -0.55 0.24 1.70
C ALA A 222 0.23 -0.82 0.90
N VAL A 223 -0.10 -0.96 -0.39
CA VAL A 223 0.65 -1.81 -1.35
C VAL A 223 2.16 -1.53 -1.32
N SER A 224 2.54 -0.26 -1.11
CA SER A 224 3.93 0.21 -1.01
C SER A 224 4.62 -0.15 0.31
N GLY A 225 3.93 -0.73 1.29
CA GLY A 225 4.45 -0.95 2.65
C GLY A 225 4.47 0.28 3.55
N GLU A 226 4.07 1.44 3.02
CA GLU A 226 3.90 2.67 3.80
C GLU A 226 2.58 2.66 4.58
N LYS A 227 2.36 3.68 5.42
CA LYS A 227 1.09 3.85 6.13
C LYS A 227 -0.07 3.86 5.11
N ALA A 228 -1.09 3.03 5.34
CA ALA A 228 -2.30 3.05 4.52
C ALA A 228 -3.00 4.42 4.63
N GLU A 229 -3.55 4.88 3.52
CA GLU A 229 -4.49 6.01 3.55
C GLU A 229 -5.83 5.55 4.13
N GLY A 230 -6.51 6.45 4.83
CA GLY A 230 -7.81 6.16 5.43
C GLY A 230 -7.74 5.64 6.86
N ALA A 231 -8.82 4.97 7.26
CA ALA A 231 -9.03 4.48 8.61
C ALA A 231 -8.20 3.22 8.87
N ALA A 232 -7.76 3.01 10.11
CA ALA A 232 -6.84 1.92 10.41
C ALA A 232 -7.55 0.56 10.40
N THR A 233 -6.86 -0.46 9.89
CA THR A 233 -7.29 -1.86 10.06
C THR A 233 -6.16 -2.66 10.69
N ALA A 234 -6.49 -3.56 11.60
CA ALA A 234 -5.57 -4.52 12.19
C ALA A 234 -6.26 -5.87 12.36
N ALA A 235 -5.47 -6.92 12.60
CA ALA A 235 -5.99 -8.24 12.89
C ALA A 235 -5.26 -8.92 14.07
N ARG A 236 -5.97 -9.87 14.67
CA ARG A 236 -5.50 -10.75 15.74
C ARG A 236 -5.72 -12.20 15.32
N LEU A 237 -4.77 -13.07 15.65
CA LEU A 237 -4.84 -14.48 15.30
C LEU A 237 -4.58 -15.37 16.52
N LEU A 238 -5.37 -16.45 16.60
CA LEU A 238 -5.25 -17.54 17.56
C LEU A 238 -5.46 -18.87 16.83
N TRP A 239 -5.16 -19.98 17.49
CA TRP A 239 -5.52 -21.30 16.98
C TRP A 239 -5.86 -22.29 18.08
N ASP A 240 -6.56 -23.37 17.75
CA ASP A 240 -6.76 -24.53 18.63
C ASP A 240 -6.67 -25.85 17.84
N GLU A 241 -7.17 -26.97 18.37
CA GLU A 241 -7.14 -28.26 17.68
C GLU A 241 -8.02 -28.33 16.41
N GLN A 242 -8.90 -27.36 16.19
CA GLN A 242 -9.92 -27.40 15.15
C GLN A 242 -9.83 -26.23 14.17
N PHE A 243 -9.51 -25.03 14.66
CA PHE A 243 -9.64 -23.79 13.92
C PHE A 243 -8.39 -22.91 13.97
N LEU A 244 -8.15 -22.22 12.86
CA LEU A 244 -7.44 -20.95 12.84
C LEU A 244 -8.46 -19.84 13.08
N TYR A 245 -8.27 -19.06 14.14
CA TYR A 245 -9.10 -17.90 14.46
C TYR A 245 -8.47 -16.62 13.92
N ILE A 246 -9.26 -15.79 13.25
CA ILE A 246 -8.82 -14.51 12.68
C ILE A 246 -9.86 -13.45 13.02
N ALA A 247 -9.44 -12.41 13.72
CA ALA A 247 -10.26 -11.29 14.14
C ALA A 247 -9.76 -10.01 13.47
N PHE A 248 -10.59 -9.34 12.67
CA PHE A 248 -10.30 -8.05 12.03
C PHE A 248 -10.98 -6.92 12.81
N GLU A 249 -10.23 -5.85 13.07
CA GLU A 249 -10.72 -4.60 13.63
C GLU A 249 -10.54 -3.51 12.55
N CYS A 250 -11.66 -3.00 12.03
CA CYS A 250 -11.68 -2.04 10.92
C CYS A 250 -12.29 -0.72 11.41
N GLU A 251 -11.46 0.30 11.67
CA GLU A 251 -11.97 1.67 11.77
C GLU A 251 -12.60 2.04 10.43
N ASP A 252 -13.75 2.70 10.49
CA ASP A 252 -14.53 3.03 9.30
C ASP A 252 -15.58 4.08 9.63
N GLU A 253 -15.67 5.13 8.81
CA GLU A 253 -16.61 6.24 8.99
C GLU A 253 -17.85 6.12 8.08
N ASP A 254 -17.89 5.14 7.17
CA ASP A 254 -18.97 4.91 6.19
C ASP A 254 -19.07 3.39 5.92
N VAL A 255 -19.62 2.64 6.88
CA VAL A 255 -19.73 1.18 6.80
C VAL A 255 -20.87 0.79 5.87
N TRP A 256 -20.55 0.25 4.69
CA TRP A 256 -21.58 -0.14 3.74
C TRP A 256 -21.24 -1.39 2.94
N THR A 257 -22.27 -2.05 2.44
CA THR A 257 -22.19 -3.06 1.40
C THR A 257 -23.58 -3.38 0.85
N SER A 258 -23.66 -3.57 -0.47
CA SER A 258 -24.85 -4.10 -1.12
C SER A 258 -24.90 -5.64 -1.11
N PHE A 259 -23.77 -6.29 -0.79
CA PHE A 259 -23.63 -7.74 -0.75
C PHE A 259 -24.01 -8.31 0.61
N SER A 260 -24.89 -9.30 0.61
CA SER A 260 -25.43 -9.90 1.85
C SER A 260 -25.61 -11.41 1.76
N LYS A 261 -25.23 -12.02 0.63
CA LYS A 261 -25.40 -13.44 0.38
C LYS A 261 -24.04 -14.12 0.27
N ARG A 262 -24.01 -15.39 0.64
CA ARG A 262 -22.87 -16.26 0.41
C ARG A 262 -22.52 -16.27 -1.09
N ASP A 263 -21.23 -16.18 -1.39
CA ASP A 263 -20.62 -16.16 -2.72
C ASP A 263 -20.94 -14.91 -3.56
N ASP A 264 -21.49 -13.85 -2.95
CA ASP A 264 -21.50 -12.52 -3.56
C ASP A 264 -20.04 -12.05 -3.80
N PRO A 265 -19.75 -11.27 -4.86
CA PRO A 265 -18.39 -10.86 -5.20
C PRO A 265 -17.89 -9.71 -4.30
N LEU A 266 -17.65 -9.99 -3.02
CA LEU A 266 -17.41 -9.00 -1.96
C LEU A 266 -16.22 -8.09 -2.27
N TYR A 267 -15.19 -8.59 -2.96
CA TYR A 267 -14.03 -7.85 -3.47
C TYR A 267 -14.35 -6.63 -4.37
N ARG A 268 -15.61 -6.47 -4.80
CA ARG A 268 -16.06 -5.28 -5.55
C ARG A 268 -16.44 -4.10 -4.64
N GLU A 269 -16.58 -4.32 -3.35
CA GLU A 269 -17.00 -3.32 -2.36
C GLU A 269 -16.09 -3.40 -1.12
N GLU A 270 -16.67 -3.31 0.07
CA GLU A 270 -15.99 -3.27 1.36
C GLU A 270 -15.97 -4.65 1.98
N THR A 271 -14.78 -5.20 2.19
CA THR A 271 -14.63 -6.53 2.78
C THR A 271 -13.28 -6.70 3.46
N THR A 272 -13.25 -7.58 4.45
CA THR A 272 -12.01 -8.23 4.90
C THR A 272 -11.73 -9.44 4.02
N GLU A 273 -10.45 -9.74 3.80
CA GLU A 273 -10.01 -10.86 2.99
C GLU A 273 -8.79 -11.56 3.62
N VAL A 274 -8.79 -12.87 3.56
CA VAL A 274 -7.71 -13.76 3.99
C VAL A 274 -7.30 -14.61 2.78
N MET A 275 -6.01 -14.59 2.45
CA MET A 275 -5.45 -15.54 1.49
C MET A 275 -4.46 -16.47 2.19
N ILE A 276 -4.59 -17.79 1.98
CA ILE A 276 -3.81 -18.81 2.69
C ILE A 276 -3.08 -19.71 1.68
N ASP A 277 -1.76 -19.76 1.77
CA ASP A 277 -0.85 -20.72 1.14
C ASP A 277 -0.21 -21.55 2.27
N ALA A 278 -0.89 -22.63 2.66
CA ALA A 278 -0.57 -23.35 3.89
C ALA A 278 0.72 -24.18 3.80
N ASP A 279 1.08 -24.67 2.61
CA ASP A 279 2.31 -25.42 2.38
C ASP A 279 3.50 -24.53 1.95
N GLY A 280 3.24 -23.25 1.67
CA GLY A 280 4.24 -22.27 1.27
C GLY A 280 4.80 -22.51 -0.14
N SER A 281 4.06 -23.25 -0.98
CA SER A 281 4.47 -23.61 -2.33
C SER A 281 4.50 -22.43 -3.31
N ALA A 282 3.85 -21.31 -2.95
CA ALA A 282 3.60 -20.18 -3.85
C ALA A 282 2.84 -20.56 -5.13
N SER A 283 2.08 -21.67 -5.09
CA SER A 283 1.32 -22.19 -6.23
C SER A 283 -0.18 -22.28 -5.95
N THR A 284 -0.57 -23.02 -4.92
CA THR A 284 -1.97 -23.19 -4.49
C THR A 284 -2.29 -22.24 -3.36
N TYR A 285 -3.54 -21.79 -3.28
CA TYR A 285 -4.00 -20.97 -2.15
C TYR A 285 -5.52 -20.94 -2.06
N TYR A 286 -6.01 -20.54 -0.89
CA TYR A 286 -7.42 -20.30 -0.58
C TYR A 286 -7.64 -18.80 -0.44
N GLU A 287 -8.81 -18.34 -0.83
CA GLU A 287 -9.29 -16.98 -0.65
C GLU A 287 -10.58 -17.05 0.17
N ILE A 288 -10.65 -16.28 1.24
CA ILE A 288 -11.82 -16.22 2.15
C ILE A 288 -12.08 -14.75 2.44
N GLN A 289 -13.30 -14.30 2.23
CA GLN A 289 -13.73 -12.92 2.47
C GLN A 289 -14.96 -12.91 3.36
N VAL A 290 -15.01 -11.93 4.26
CA VAL A 290 -16.21 -11.60 5.03
C VAL A 290 -16.39 -10.09 5.07
N ASN A 291 -17.59 -9.62 4.75
CA ASN A 291 -17.93 -8.20 4.75
C ASN A 291 -18.70 -7.77 6.01
N ALA A 292 -19.02 -6.49 6.12
CA ALA A 292 -19.72 -5.94 7.28
C ALA A 292 -21.14 -6.51 7.46
N ALA A 293 -21.78 -7.00 6.39
CA ALA A 293 -23.06 -7.72 6.43
C ALA A 293 -22.93 -9.20 6.84
N GLY A 294 -21.71 -9.68 7.09
CA GLY A 294 -21.38 -11.06 7.39
C GLY A 294 -21.45 -12.01 6.18
N ALA A 295 -21.69 -11.49 4.97
CA ALA A 295 -21.64 -12.30 3.76
C ALA A 295 -20.25 -12.93 3.63
N VAL A 296 -20.20 -14.18 3.19
CA VAL A 296 -18.97 -14.95 3.01
C VAL A 296 -18.75 -15.18 1.52
N TYR A 297 -17.53 -14.99 1.05
CA TYR A 297 -17.07 -15.52 -0.23
C TYR A 297 -15.85 -16.40 0.03
N ASP A 298 -15.78 -17.57 -0.58
CA ASP A 298 -14.59 -18.40 -0.56
C ASP A 298 -14.29 -19.06 -1.92
N ALA A 299 -13.00 -19.27 -2.17
CA ALA A 299 -12.52 -19.89 -3.38
C ALA A 299 -11.21 -20.63 -3.14
N TYR A 300 -10.97 -21.69 -3.91
CA TYR A 300 -9.68 -22.37 -3.96
C TYR A 300 -9.02 -22.14 -5.33
N PHE A 301 -7.71 -21.93 -5.34
CA PHE A 301 -6.91 -21.77 -6.53
C PHE A 301 -5.85 -22.88 -6.59
N PRO A 302 -5.96 -23.85 -7.50
CA PRO A 302 -4.96 -24.90 -7.68
C PRO A 302 -3.72 -24.41 -8.45
N GLU A 303 -3.75 -23.18 -8.99
CA GLU A 303 -2.61 -22.49 -9.57
C GLU A 303 -2.86 -20.98 -9.49
N ARG A 304 -1.80 -20.17 -9.34
CA ARG A 304 -1.89 -18.71 -9.23
C ARG A 304 -2.78 -18.09 -10.31
N ARG A 305 -3.91 -17.49 -9.89
CA ARG A 305 -4.93 -16.83 -10.75
C ARG A 305 -5.50 -17.72 -11.86
N LYS A 306 -5.46 -19.05 -11.72
CA LYS A 306 -5.98 -19.98 -12.71
C LYS A 306 -6.85 -21.05 -12.06
N ASN A 307 -7.80 -21.56 -12.84
CA ASN A 307 -8.66 -22.68 -12.46
C ASN A 307 -9.36 -22.46 -11.10
N MET A 308 -9.77 -21.21 -10.83
CA MET A 308 -10.48 -20.83 -9.61
C MET A 308 -11.68 -21.74 -9.39
N ASP A 309 -11.70 -22.43 -8.26
CA ASP A 309 -12.77 -23.31 -7.82
C ASP A 309 -13.68 -22.56 -6.85
N LEU A 310 -14.82 -22.11 -7.37
CA LEU A 310 -15.90 -21.47 -6.60
C LEU A 310 -16.84 -22.48 -5.93
N ALA A 311 -16.63 -23.78 -6.13
CA ALA A 311 -17.37 -24.82 -5.41
C ALA A 311 -16.70 -25.22 -4.09
N PHE A 312 -15.50 -24.71 -3.83
CA PHE A 312 -14.88 -24.76 -2.52
C PHE A 312 -15.83 -24.19 -1.45
N ASP A 313 -15.76 -24.73 -0.25
CA ASP A 313 -16.51 -24.23 0.90
C ASP A 313 -15.59 -24.35 2.10
N ALA A 314 -15.18 -23.20 2.65
CA ALA A 314 -14.25 -23.14 3.77
C ALA A 314 -14.84 -23.77 5.04
N LYS A 315 -16.17 -23.97 5.10
CA LYS A 315 -16.92 -24.42 6.28
C LYS A 315 -16.65 -23.58 7.54
N LEU A 316 -16.25 -22.32 7.34
CA LEU A 316 -15.94 -21.41 8.44
C LEU A 316 -17.18 -21.06 9.26
N VAL A 317 -16.95 -20.75 10.53
CA VAL A 317 -17.90 -20.00 11.35
C VAL A 317 -17.43 -18.55 11.35
N SER A 318 -18.32 -17.61 11.12
CA SER A 318 -17.98 -16.18 11.12
C SER A 318 -19.09 -15.32 11.72
N ALA A 319 -18.68 -14.17 12.25
CA ALA A 319 -19.58 -13.14 12.75
C ALA A 319 -19.04 -11.75 12.39
N ALA A 320 -19.94 -10.80 12.22
CA ALA A 320 -19.61 -9.39 12.01
C ALA A 320 -20.36 -8.53 13.02
N ALA A 321 -19.68 -7.49 13.52
CA ALA A 321 -20.26 -6.52 14.44
C ALA A 321 -19.95 -5.10 13.96
N VAL A 322 -20.98 -4.26 13.87
CA VAL A 322 -20.84 -2.85 13.45
C VAL A 322 -21.09 -1.95 14.64
N GLU A 323 -20.13 -1.07 14.97
CA GLU A 323 -20.34 0.06 15.88
C GLU A 323 -20.65 1.31 15.06
N GLY A 324 -21.95 1.52 14.81
CA GLY A 324 -22.45 2.47 13.83
C GLY A 324 -23.75 1.96 13.22
N THR A 325 -24.05 2.34 11.99
CA THR A 325 -25.17 1.83 11.21
C THR A 325 -24.71 1.31 9.84
N LEU A 326 -25.10 0.09 9.51
CA LEU A 326 -24.80 -0.47 8.20
C LEU A 326 -25.66 0.21 7.12
N ASN A 327 -25.02 0.64 6.04
CA ASN A 327 -25.68 1.17 4.83
C ASN A 327 -26.40 2.52 5.00
N GLN A 328 -26.10 3.32 6.03
CA GLN A 328 -26.57 4.71 6.12
C GLN A 328 -25.44 5.69 5.77
N ARG A 329 -25.12 5.78 4.49
CA ARG A 329 -23.91 6.47 4.01
C ARG A 329 -23.87 7.98 4.27
N GLU A 330 -24.97 8.55 4.74
CA GLU A 330 -25.10 9.95 5.12
C GLU A 330 -24.74 10.23 6.59
N ASP A 331 -24.57 9.21 7.44
CA ASP A 331 -24.17 9.35 8.84
C ASP A 331 -22.65 9.23 9.03
N GLN A 332 -22.21 8.96 10.27
CA GLN A 332 -20.81 8.72 10.59
C GLN A 332 -20.70 7.51 11.52
N ASP A 333 -20.02 6.48 11.00
CA ASP A 333 -19.70 5.27 11.74
C ASP A 333 -18.40 5.39 12.52
N LYS A 334 -18.11 4.39 13.35
CA LYS A 334 -16.85 4.33 14.12
C LYS A 334 -15.95 3.19 13.66
N ARG A 335 -16.50 1.98 13.60
CA ARG A 335 -15.77 0.78 13.21
C ARG A 335 -16.71 -0.38 12.90
N TRP A 336 -16.15 -1.41 12.29
CA TRP A 336 -16.73 -2.75 12.27
C TRP A 336 -15.66 -3.81 12.53
N ALA A 337 -16.11 -4.96 12.97
CA ALA A 337 -15.28 -6.10 13.31
C ALA A 337 -15.77 -7.35 12.60
N VAL A 338 -14.84 -8.23 12.27
CA VAL A 338 -15.11 -9.59 11.80
C VAL A 338 -14.36 -10.56 12.65
N GLU A 339 -15.00 -11.65 13.00
CA GLU A 339 -14.37 -12.80 13.63
C GLU A 339 -14.62 -14.04 12.78
N MET A 340 -13.56 -14.82 12.51
CA MET A 340 -13.60 -16.03 11.71
C MET A 340 -12.96 -17.18 12.48
N ALA A 341 -13.59 -18.36 12.44
CA ALA A 341 -12.98 -19.63 12.79
C ALA A 341 -12.93 -20.51 11.53
N VAL A 342 -11.74 -20.63 10.95
CA VAL A 342 -11.47 -21.41 9.73
C VAL A 342 -11.03 -22.82 10.11
N PRO A 343 -11.82 -23.87 9.80
CA PRO A 343 -11.46 -25.24 10.17
C PRO A 343 -10.18 -25.68 9.46
N PHE A 344 -9.22 -26.24 10.19
CA PHE A 344 -8.03 -26.81 9.55
C PHE A 344 -8.37 -27.88 8.51
N ALA A 345 -9.46 -28.62 8.73
CA ALA A 345 -9.95 -29.65 7.83
C ALA A 345 -10.30 -29.14 6.41
N SER A 346 -10.59 -27.85 6.21
CA SER A 346 -10.89 -27.29 4.88
C SER A 346 -9.64 -26.90 4.08
N ILE A 347 -8.47 -26.85 4.73
CA ILE A 347 -7.18 -26.48 4.10
C ILE A 347 -6.39 -27.75 3.74
N ALA A 348 -6.81 -28.42 2.67
CA ALA A 348 -6.44 -29.80 2.34
C ALA A 348 -4.96 -30.04 1.98
N ASP A 349 -4.24 -29.01 1.57
CA ASP A 349 -2.81 -29.01 1.24
C ASP A 349 -1.90 -28.67 2.44
N ALA A 350 -2.47 -28.23 3.57
CA ALA A 350 -1.69 -27.97 4.77
C ALA A 350 -0.86 -29.19 5.21
N PRO A 351 0.39 -28.99 5.68
CA PRO A 351 1.28 -30.09 6.06
C PRO A 351 0.74 -30.89 7.27
N HIS A 352 0.14 -30.21 8.25
CA HIS A 352 -0.54 -30.81 9.40
C HIS A 352 -1.91 -30.18 9.62
N ARG A 353 -2.88 -31.00 10.05
CA ARG A 353 -4.26 -30.60 10.40
C ARG A 353 -4.74 -31.38 11.64
N PRO A 354 -4.76 -30.78 12.85
CA PRO A 354 -4.34 -29.41 13.15
C PRO A 354 -2.82 -29.21 13.00
N PRO A 355 -2.36 -27.96 12.89
CA PRO A 355 -0.95 -27.62 12.92
C PRO A 355 -0.25 -28.09 14.20
N LEU A 356 1.05 -28.31 14.11
CA LEU A 356 1.94 -28.51 15.23
C LEU A 356 2.60 -27.18 15.63
N PRO A 357 2.92 -26.96 16.91
CA PRO A 357 3.76 -25.85 17.31
C PRO A 357 5.08 -25.82 16.52
N GLY A 358 5.38 -24.67 15.93
CA GLY A 358 6.50 -24.45 15.02
C GLY A 358 6.13 -24.57 13.53
N ASP A 359 4.97 -25.10 13.17
CA ASP A 359 4.48 -25.10 11.79
C ASP A 359 4.37 -23.68 11.26
N ARG A 360 4.64 -23.52 9.97
CA ARG A 360 4.72 -22.23 9.29
C ARG A 360 3.79 -22.24 8.10
N TRP A 361 2.81 -21.33 8.08
CA TRP A 361 1.96 -21.11 6.92
C TRP A 361 2.22 -19.74 6.32
N ARG A 362 2.03 -19.61 5.01
CA ARG A 362 2.06 -18.32 4.31
C ARG A 362 0.64 -17.81 4.20
N LEU A 363 0.40 -16.58 4.62
CA LEU A 363 -0.90 -15.94 4.42
C LEU A 363 -0.76 -14.44 4.28
N ASN A 364 -1.81 -13.80 3.78
CA ASN A 364 -1.96 -12.37 3.87
C ASN A 364 -3.39 -12.00 4.23
N LEU A 365 -3.53 -10.80 4.79
CA LEU A 365 -4.78 -10.26 5.29
C LEU A 365 -4.99 -8.91 4.63
N TYR A 366 -6.17 -8.66 4.09
CA TYR A 366 -6.48 -7.44 3.36
C TYR A 366 -7.78 -6.80 3.85
N ARG A 367 -7.85 -5.48 3.68
CA ARG A 367 -9.07 -4.68 3.73
C ARG A 367 -9.20 -3.97 2.39
N LEU A 368 -10.32 -4.22 1.70
CA LEU A 368 -10.74 -3.47 0.52
C LEU A 368 -11.82 -2.51 0.96
N ASP A 369 -11.67 -1.20 0.71
CA ASP A 369 -12.56 -0.16 1.22
C ASP A 369 -13.02 0.83 0.13
N ARG A 370 -14.26 1.33 0.19
CA ARG A 370 -14.86 2.19 -0.85
C ARG A 370 -15.77 3.28 -0.26
N PRO A 371 -15.20 4.18 0.54
CA PRO A 371 -15.96 5.25 1.18
C PRO A 371 -16.50 6.26 0.14
N ALA A 372 -17.64 6.89 0.41
CA ALA A 372 -18.37 7.71 -0.55
C ALA A 372 -17.57 8.93 -1.03
N LYS A 373 -16.70 9.45 -0.15
CA LYS A 373 -15.95 10.69 -0.33
C LYS A 373 -14.50 10.48 -0.76
N ARG A 374 -14.01 9.23 -0.84
CA ARG A 374 -12.64 8.92 -1.26
C ARG A 374 -12.65 7.87 -2.38
N GLY A 375 -11.52 7.68 -3.05
CA GLY A 375 -11.36 6.60 -4.01
C GLY A 375 -11.37 5.24 -3.31
N ALA A 376 -11.39 4.15 -4.09
CA ALA A 376 -11.20 2.81 -3.53
C ALA A 376 -9.82 2.72 -2.84
N GLN A 377 -9.82 2.22 -1.62
CA GLN A 377 -8.64 2.06 -0.78
C GLN A 377 -8.39 0.58 -0.51
N ALA A 378 -7.14 0.25 -0.26
CA ALA A 378 -6.71 -1.10 0.00
C ALA A 378 -5.55 -1.08 1.00
N SER A 379 -5.71 -1.82 2.10
CA SER A 379 -4.67 -1.99 3.12
C SER A 379 -4.46 -3.48 3.39
N MET A 380 -3.25 -3.84 3.81
CA MET A 380 -2.84 -5.24 3.96
C MET A 380 -1.84 -5.43 5.10
N TRP A 381 -1.81 -6.63 5.68
CA TRP A 381 -0.81 -6.97 6.69
C TRP A 381 0.60 -6.98 6.08
N SER A 382 0.85 -7.87 5.10
CA SER A 382 2.13 -7.95 4.39
C SER A 382 2.04 -7.24 3.04
N PRO A 383 2.89 -6.23 2.74
CA PRO A 383 2.74 -5.43 1.54
C PRO A 383 3.08 -6.23 0.28
N THR A 384 2.22 -6.12 -0.74
CA THR A 384 2.36 -6.87 -2.00
C THR A 384 3.36 -6.25 -2.97
N LEU A 385 3.70 -4.96 -2.78
CA LEU A 385 4.68 -4.18 -3.56
C LEU A 385 4.24 -3.91 -5.00
N VAL A 386 3.13 -4.52 -5.42
CA VAL A 386 2.49 -4.39 -6.72
C VAL A 386 0.98 -4.40 -6.52
N GLY A 387 0.23 -3.75 -7.41
CA GLY A 387 -1.24 -3.69 -7.37
C GLY A 387 -1.94 -5.02 -7.72
N ASP A 388 -1.45 -6.14 -7.19
CA ASP A 388 -1.99 -7.48 -7.30
C ASP A 388 -1.94 -8.16 -5.93
N PHE A 389 -3.09 -8.59 -5.41
CA PHE A 389 -3.21 -9.25 -4.10
C PHE A 389 -2.80 -10.73 -4.15
N HIS A 390 -2.80 -11.35 -5.33
CA HIS A 390 -2.45 -12.76 -5.49
C HIS A 390 -0.92 -12.96 -5.63
N MET A 391 -0.14 -12.14 -4.93
CA MET A 391 1.31 -12.23 -4.87
C MET A 391 1.73 -13.14 -3.71
N LEU A 392 1.62 -14.46 -3.89
CA LEU A 392 1.91 -15.46 -2.85
C LEU A 392 3.33 -15.31 -2.28
N ASP A 393 4.31 -14.96 -3.12
CA ASP A 393 5.67 -14.63 -2.67
C ASP A 393 5.75 -13.43 -1.70
N ARG A 394 4.68 -12.65 -1.54
CA ARG A 394 4.60 -11.51 -0.62
C ARG A 394 3.72 -11.77 0.60
N PHE A 395 3.10 -12.94 0.68
CA PHE A 395 2.38 -13.35 1.88
C PHE A 395 3.34 -13.32 3.09
N GLY A 396 2.84 -12.88 4.24
CA GLY A 396 3.55 -13.00 5.50
C GLY A 396 3.66 -14.47 5.91
N THR A 397 4.32 -14.71 7.04
CA THR A 397 4.41 -16.04 7.66
C THR A 397 3.73 -16.01 9.02
N ILE A 398 2.80 -16.92 9.25
CA ILE A 398 2.36 -17.23 10.61
C ILE A 398 3.14 -18.43 11.11
N VAL A 399 3.50 -18.40 12.39
CA VAL A 399 4.13 -19.53 13.08
C VAL A 399 3.19 -19.98 14.18
N PHE A 400 2.72 -21.22 14.12
CA PHE A 400 1.85 -21.77 15.16
C PHE A 400 2.67 -21.91 16.45
N GLY A 401 2.31 -21.13 17.47
CA GLY A 401 2.98 -21.12 18.76
C GLY A 401 2.30 -22.05 19.76
N GLU A 402 3.06 -22.47 20.76
CA GLU A 402 2.48 -22.98 22.01
C GLU A 402 1.62 -21.92 22.70
N THR A 403 0.91 -22.33 23.74
CA THR A 403 0.30 -21.39 24.69
C THR A 403 1.34 -20.38 25.16
N SER A 404 1.14 -19.09 24.86
CA SER A 404 2.04 -18.05 25.40
C SER A 404 1.99 -18.11 26.92
N ALA A 405 3.13 -18.41 27.56
CA ALA A 405 3.30 -18.09 28.97
C ALA A 405 3.05 -16.58 29.12
N ALA A 406 2.25 -16.19 30.10
CA ALA A 406 1.92 -14.79 30.35
C ALA A 406 3.20 -13.94 30.35
N ALA A 407 3.17 -12.82 29.64
CA ALA A 407 4.28 -11.89 29.57
C ALA A 407 4.78 -11.56 30.98
N THR A 408 6.02 -11.94 31.29
CA THR A 408 6.79 -11.31 32.37
C THR A 408 6.77 -9.80 32.13
N LYS A 409 6.24 -9.08 33.11
CA LYS A 409 6.14 -7.61 33.15
C LYS A 409 7.43 -6.96 32.64
N ALA A 410 7.32 -6.23 31.54
CA ALA A 410 8.23 -5.15 31.18
C ALA A 410 7.35 -3.92 30.92
N ASP A 411 7.77 -2.78 31.47
CA ASP A 411 7.03 -1.52 31.58
C ASP A 411 6.30 -1.12 30.29
N ALA A 412 4.96 -1.13 30.37
CA ALA A 412 4.11 -0.41 29.44
C ALA A 412 3.91 1.03 29.97
N PRO A 413 4.02 2.07 29.13
CA PRO A 413 3.60 3.42 29.51
C PRO A 413 2.08 3.44 29.79
N PRO A 414 1.57 4.40 30.60
CA PRO A 414 0.19 4.38 31.04
C PRO A 414 -0.76 4.45 29.84
N ALA A 415 -1.83 3.66 29.90
CA ALA A 415 -2.92 3.71 28.94
C ALA A 415 -3.50 5.13 28.89
N GLU A 416 -3.45 5.75 27.71
CA GLU A 416 -4.12 7.01 27.46
C GLU A 416 -5.62 6.73 27.38
N THR A 417 -6.36 7.19 28.38
CA THR A 417 -7.82 7.07 28.44
C THR A 417 -8.42 7.88 27.29
N ALA A 418 -9.14 7.22 26.40
CA ALA A 418 -9.97 7.87 25.39
C ALA A 418 -10.90 8.91 26.05
N PRO A 419 -11.11 10.09 25.45
CA PRO A 419 -12.03 11.07 25.99
C PRO A 419 -13.46 10.51 25.99
N ALA A 420 -14.16 10.72 27.10
CA ALA A 420 -15.57 10.37 27.23
C ALA A 420 -16.42 11.13 26.21
N ASP A 421 -17.29 10.40 25.52
CA ASP A 421 -18.30 10.92 24.60
C ASP A 421 -19.24 11.90 25.34
N PRO A 422 -19.34 13.17 24.93
CA PRO A 422 -20.14 14.19 25.63
C PRO A 422 -21.66 13.98 25.53
N ASP A 423 -22.17 13.03 24.72
CA ASP A 423 -23.61 12.89 24.47
C ASP A 423 -24.31 11.68 25.13
N GLY A 424 -23.60 10.84 25.90
CA GLY A 424 -24.21 9.83 26.78
C GLY A 424 -25.10 8.78 26.08
N LYS A 425 -25.17 8.76 24.74
CA LYS A 425 -25.81 7.69 23.97
C LYS A 425 -24.82 6.56 23.79
N LYS A 426 -25.10 5.41 24.40
CA LYS A 426 -24.35 4.18 24.10
C LYS A 426 -24.45 3.91 22.60
N PRO A 427 -23.34 3.71 21.88
CA PRO A 427 -23.38 3.33 20.48
C PRO A 427 -24.21 2.05 20.30
N GLN A 428 -25.05 1.99 19.26
CA GLN A 428 -25.79 0.78 18.93
C GLN A 428 -24.83 -0.18 18.21
N LEU A 429 -24.58 -1.33 18.82
CA LEU A 429 -23.84 -2.41 18.21
C LEU A 429 -24.83 -3.29 17.43
N ILE A 430 -24.67 -3.37 16.10
CA ILE A 430 -25.43 -4.31 15.28
C ILE A 430 -24.62 -5.61 15.18
N LYS A 431 -25.07 -6.66 15.88
CA LYS A 431 -24.47 -8.00 15.79
C LYS A 431 -25.13 -8.79 14.67
N MET A 432 -24.34 -9.26 13.71
CA MET A 432 -24.79 -10.16 12.65
C MET A 432 -24.16 -11.53 12.82
N ARG A 433 -24.97 -12.48 13.31
CA ARG A 433 -24.60 -13.88 13.46
C ARG A 433 -25.22 -14.69 12.32
N ILE A 434 -24.39 -15.36 11.53
CA ILE A 434 -24.86 -16.14 10.39
C ILE A 434 -24.72 -17.65 10.70
N PRO A 435 -25.76 -18.45 10.45
CA PRO A 435 -25.86 -19.82 10.95
C PRO A 435 -24.87 -20.80 10.31
N GLU A 436 -24.49 -21.80 11.09
CA GLU A 436 -23.80 -23.01 10.64
C GLU A 436 -24.51 -23.63 9.42
N ALA A 437 -23.71 -24.11 8.46
CA ALA A 437 -24.20 -24.83 7.29
C ALA A 437 -25.22 -25.91 7.70
N LYS A 438 -26.42 -25.88 7.11
CA LYS A 438 -27.43 -26.93 7.32
C LYS A 438 -26.78 -28.30 7.08
N LYS A 439 -26.68 -29.12 8.14
CA LYS A 439 -26.41 -30.56 7.99
C LYS A 439 -27.47 -31.12 7.05
N LYS A 440 -27.06 -31.55 5.86
CA LYS A 440 -27.88 -32.37 4.96
C LYS A 440 -27.76 -33.82 5.35
#